data_AF-A0A3G6RHS7-F1
#
_entry.id   AF-A0A3G6RHS7-F1
#
_cell.length_a   1.000
_cell.length_b   1.000
_cell.length_c   1.000
_cell.angle_alpha   90.00
_cell.angle_beta   90.00
_cell.angle_gamma   90.00
#
_symmetry.space_group_name_H-M   'P 1'
#
loop_
_entity.id
_entity.type
_entity.pdbx_description
1 polymer ?
#
loop_
_entity_poly.entity_id
_entity_poly.type
_entity_poly.pdbx_seq_one_letter_code
_entity_poly.pdbx_strand_id
1 'polypeptide(L)'
;MKNTLENKSLFFALHWGQKIMAVTVNENDVRQKVGGTYMDKYHIKSCHLELNSCLKISDEQALEVAKRCYQSEKYLKVEYGKIIASNLHYAKDNDTMGYNAAVNEYLRAEGFAVPYDGKSVLTLINYGWIKLK
;
A
#
# COMPACT_ATOMS: atom_id res chain seq x y z
N MET A 1 6.89 -13.91 4.38
CA MET A 1 5.49 -14.41 4.48
C MET A 1 5.08 -15.59 3.58
N LYS A 2 4.26 -16.53 4.09
CA LYS A 2 3.51 -17.56 3.32
C LYS A 2 2.05 -17.10 3.07
N ASN A 3 1.38 -17.60 2.03
CA ASN A 3 -0.05 -17.35 1.80
C ASN A 3 -0.92 -18.19 2.76
N THR A 4 -1.12 -17.69 3.98
CA THR A 4 -1.96 -18.32 5.02
C THR A 4 -3.05 -17.36 5.47
N LEU A 5 -4.12 -17.88 6.07
CA LEU A 5 -5.22 -17.05 6.58
C LEU A 5 -4.74 -16.10 7.68
N GLU A 6 -3.88 -16.58 8.59
CA GLU A 6 -3.27 -15.77 9.65
C GLU A 6 -2.51 -14.57 9.10
N ASN A 7 -1.61 -14.78 8.12
CA ASN A 7 -0.84 -13.70 7.52
C ASN A 7 -1.74 -12.73 6.73
N LYS A 8 -2.80 -13.23 6.11
CA LYS A 8 -3.80 -12.38 5.45
C LYS A 8 -4.54 -11.50 6.46
N SER A 9 -4.93 -12.06 7.60
CA SER A 9 -5.57 -11.31 8.68
C SER A 9 -4.66 -10.23 9.25
N LEU A 10 -3.38 -10.54 9.47
CA LEU A 10 -2.37 -9.57 9.92
C LEU A 10 -2.20 -8.43 8.90
N PHE A 11 -2.12 -8.77 7.61
CA PHE A 11 -2.09 -7.78 6.54
C PHE A 11 -3.33 -6.88 6.58
N PHE A 12 -4.54 -7.45 6.65
CA PHE A 12 -5.80 -6.68 6.68
C PHE A 12 -5.91 -5.78 7.91
N ALA A 13 -5.40 -6.21 9.06
CA ALA A 13 -5.39 -5.44 10.29
C ALA A 13 -4.59 -4.13 10.17
N LEU A 14 -3.53 -4.09 9.34
CA LEU A 14 -2.75 -2.86 9.11
C LEU A 14 -3.54 -1.72 8.47
N HIS A 15 -4.69 -2.05 7.90
CA HIS A 15 -5.53 -1.10 7.21
C HIS A 15 -6.85 -0.83 7.92
N TRP A 16 -6.98 -1.32 9.14
CA TRP A 16 -8.16 -1.15 9.96
C TRP A 16 -8.53 0.32 10.17
N GLY A 17 -9.81 0.66 10.02
CA GLY A 17 -10.30 2.03 10.29
C GLY A 17 -9.92 3.08 9.23
N GLN A 18 -9.22 2.69 8.17
CA GLN A 18 -8.86 3.61 7.09
C GLN A 18 -10.09 3.93 6.22
N LYS A 19 -10.37 5.23 6.01
CA LYS A 19 -11.60 5.71 5.35
C LYS A 19 -11.70 5.39 3.85
N ILE A 20 -10.60 5.01 3.24
CA ILE A 20 -10.35 5.02 1.80
C ILE A 20 -10.26 3.62 1.19
N MET A 21 -10.38 2.59 2.04
CA MET A 21 -10.32 1.22 1.59
C MET A 21 -11.70 0.63 1.37
N ALA A 22 -11.77 -0.23 0.36
CA ALA A 22 -12.92 -1.08 0.10
C ALA A 22 -12.48 -2.55 0.14
N VAL A 23 -13.34 -3.39 0.69
CA VAL A 23 -13.28 -4.84 0.57
C VAL A 23 -14.50 -5.34 -0.19
N THR A 24 -14.28 -6.38 -1.00
CA THR A 24 -15.31 -7.02 -1.80
C THR A 24 -15.37 -8.50 -1.42
N VAL A 25 -16.56 -8.97 -1.02
CA VAL A 25 -16.81 -10.39 -0.69
C VAL A 25 -17.18 -11.17 -1.97
N ASN A 26 -17.98 -10.57 -2.84
CA ASN A 26 -18.31 -11.03 -4.20
C ASN A 26 -18.35 -9.85 -5.19
N GLU A 27 -18.19 -10.12 -6.49
CA GLU A 27 -18.23 -9.07 -7.55
C GLU A 27 -19.53 -8.25 -7.56
N ASN A 28 -20.63 -8.82 -7.06
CA ASN A 28 -21.94 -8.18 -6.97
C ASN A 28 -22.18 -7.46 -5.63
N ASP A 29 -21.25 -7.56 -4.67
CA ASP A 29 -21.41 -6.93 -3.35
C ASP A 29 -20.97 -5.47 -3.35
N VAL A 30 -21.65 -4.67 -2.54
CA VAL A 30 -21.28 -3.27 -2.31
C VAL A 30 -19.94 -3.21 -1.58
N ARG A 31 -19.04 -2.37 -2.08
CA ARG A 31 -17.76 -2.04 -1.44
C ARG A 31 -17.98 -1.55 -0.02
N GLN A 32 -17.38 -2.23 0.96
CA GLN A 32 -17.48 -1.83 2.37
C GLN A 32 -16.14 -1.35 2.92
N LYS A 33 -16.18 -0.43 3.89
CA LYS A 33 -15.00 -0.05 4.66
C LYS A 33 -14.64 -1.16 5.65
N VAL A 34 -13.35 -1.35 5.89
CA VAL A 34 -12.86 -2.37 6.84
C VAL A 34 -13.14 -1.93 8.28
N GLY A 35 -13.81 -2.78 9.08
CA GLY A 35 -14.17 -2.51 10.48
C GLY A 35 -14.54 -3.75 11.31
N GLY A 36 -14.79 -3.53 12.62
CA GLY A 36 -14.95 -4.55 13.70
C GLY A 36 -15.80 -5.75 13.34
N THR A 37 -17.04 -5.46 12.97
CA THR A 37 -18.05 -6.46 12.64
C THR A 37 -17.73 -7.23 11.37
N TYR A 38 -16.73 -6.82 10.58
CA TYR A 38 -16.48 -7.35 9.25
C TYR A 38 -15.59 -8.59 9.25
N MET A 39 -14.55 -8.62 10.09
CA MET A 39 -13.58 -9.73 10.13
C MET A 39 -14.22 -11.02 10.64
N ASP A 40 -15.12 -10.90 11.61
CA ASP A 40 -15.84 -12.02 12.20
C ASP A 40 -17.02 -12.49 11.34
N LYS A 41 -17.62 -11.59 10.54
CA LYS A 41 -18.85 -11.85 9.79
C LYS A 41 -18.64 -12.30 8.33
N TYR A 42 -17.59 -11.86 7.64
CA TYR A 42 -17.50 -11.97 6.17
C TYR A 42 -16.36 -12.84 5.62
N HIS A 43 -15.84 -13.78 6.39
CA HIS A 43 -14.88 -14.77 5.90
C HIS A 43 -13.69 -14.14 5.16
N ILE A 44 -12.72 -13.57 5.89
CA ILE A 44 -11.46 -12.98 5.37
C ILE A 44 -10.83 -13.79 4.22
N LYS A 45 -11.00 -15.13 4.25
CA LYS A 45 -10.59 -16.06 3.20
C LYS A 45 -11.02 -15.62 1.79
N SER A 46 -12.27 -15.19 1.57
CA SER A 46 -12.78 -14.79 0.24
C SER A 46 -12.62 -13.30 -0.07
N CYS A 47 -12.25 -12.48 0.91
CA CYS A 47 -12.13 -11.03 0.75
C CYS A 47 -10.84 -10.60 0.06
N HIS A 48 -10.84 -9.44 -0.59
CA HIS A 48 -9.62 -8.74 -1.03
C HIS A 48 -9.74 -7.23 -0.78
N LEU A 49 -8.61 -6.56 -0.58
CA LEU A 49 -8.55 -5.10 -0.47
C LEU A 49 -8.44 -4.47 -1.85
N GLU A 50 -9.27 -3.47 -2.17
CA GLU A 50 -9.08 -2.66 -3.36
C GLU A 50 -8.27 -1.40 -3.04
N LEU A 51 -7.06 -1.31 -3.59
CA LEU A 51 -6.08 -0.26 -3.31
C LEU A 51 -5.67 0.47 -4.60
N ASN A 52 -5.21 1.71 -4.47
CA ASN A 52 -4.65 2.48 -5.59
C ASN A 52 -3.27 1.94 -5.98
N SER A 53 -2.98 1.94 -7.28
CA SER A 53 -1.62 1.72 -7.77
C SER A 53 -0.73 2.91 -7.41
N CYS A 54 0.51 2.66 -6.96
CA CYS A 54 1.50 3.73 -6.75
C CYS A 54 1.84 4.49 -8.05
N LEU A 55 1.47 3.97 -9.22
CA LEU A 55 1.56 4.69 -10.50
C LEU A 55 0.58 5.88 -10.59
N LYS A 56 -0.42 5.94 -9.70
CA LYS A 56 -1.42 7.03 -9.63
C LYS A 56 -1.10 8.08 -8.55
N ILE A 57 0.11 8.05 -8.00
CA ILE A 57 0.57 9.07 -7.04
C ILE A 57 0.60 10.43 -7.74
N SER A 58 -0.02 11.44 -7.13
CA SER A 58 0.02 12.82 -7.62
C SER A 58 1.37 13.47 -7.33
N ASP A 59 1.67 14.60 -7.97
CA ASP A 59 2.89 15.36 -7.70
C ASP A 59 2.97 15.83 -6.24
N GLU A 60 1.84 16.21 -5.63
CA GLU A 60 1.76 16.59 -4.22
C GLU A 60 2.09 15.41 -3.30
N GLN A 61 1.53 14.24 -3.58
CA GLN A 61 1.79 13.02 -2.82
C GLN A 61 3.25 12.54 -3.02
N ALA A 62 3.80 12.65 -4.23
CA ALA A 62 5.20 12.34 -4.51
C ALA A 62 6.15 13.26 -3.73
N LEU A 63 5.83 14.56 -3.65
CA LEU A 63 6.56 15.52 -2.84
C LEU A 63 6.50 15.17 -1.34
N GLU A 64 5.33 14.76 -0.86
CA GLU A 64 5.10 14.38 0.53
C GLU A 64 5.83 13.07 0.92
N VAL A 65 5.91 12.12 -0.02
CA VAL A 65 6.78 10.93 0.08
C VAL A 65 8.24 11.34 0.12
N ALA A 66 8.67 12.24 -0.77
CA ALA A 66 10.06 12.70 -0.81
C ALA A 66 10.49 13.37 0.51
N LYS A 67 9.64 14.22 1.10
CA LYS A 67 9.88 14.81 2.43
C LYS A 67 10.04 13.76 3.54
N ARG A 68 9.28 12.65 3.48
CA ARG A 68 9.41 11.52 4.44
C ARG A 68 10.67 10.69 4.22
N CYS A 69 11.12 10.56 2.97
CA CYS A 69 12.37 9.89 2.63
C CYS A 69 13.58 10.68 3.11
N TYR A 70 13.56 12.00 2.92
CA TYR A 70 14.67 12.88 3.25
C TYR A 70 14.24 13.78 4.40
N GLN A 71 14.60 13.39 5.63
CA GLN A 71 14.37 14.15 6.88
C GLN A 71 15.04 15.55 6.92
N SER A 72 15.44 16.09 5.78
CA SER A 72 16.23 17.30 5.62
C SER A 72 15.75 18.05 4.38
N GLU A 73 15.22 19.25 4.62
CA GLU A 73 14.84 20.24 3.60
C GLU A 73 15.97 20.55 2.59
N LYS A 74 17.23 20.23 2.92
CA LYS A 74 18.40 20.50 2.06
C LYS A 74 18.48 19.72 0.74
N TYR A 75 17.71 18.65 0.55
CA TYR A 75 17.88 17.76 -0.61
C TYR A 75 16.75 17.81 -1.65
N LEU A 76 15.75 18.67 -1.47
CA LEU A 76 14.66 18.83 -2.43
C LEU A 76 14.96 19.97 -3.42
N LYS A 77 15.74 19.69 -4.46
CA LYS A 77 15.69 20.52 -5.69
C LYS A 77 14.57 19.99 -6.57
N VAL A 78 13.43 20.67 -6.53
CA VAL A 78 12.33 20.44 -7.48
C VAL A 78 12.65 21.24 -8.74
N GLU A 79 13.16 20.59 -9.78
CA GLU A 79 13.20 21.18 -11.11
C GLU A 79 11.89 20.85 -11.85
N TYR A 80 11.25 21.89 -12.38
CA TYR A 80 9.99 21.85 -13.12
C TYR A 80 9.93 20.66 -14.09
N GLY A 81 9.02 19.72 -13.82
CA GLY A 81 8.73 18.57 -14.70
C GLY A 81 9.58 17.32 -14.47
N LYS A 82 10.53 17.33 -13.54
CA LYS A 82 11.31 16.15 -13.14
C LYS A 82 11.58 16.21 -11.64
N ILE A 83 10.78 15.48 -10.85
CA ILE A 83 11.20 15.13 -9.49
C ILE A 83 12.39 14.18 -9.64
N ILE A 84 13.60 14.74 -9.69
CA ILE A 84 14.82 13.95 -9.52
C ILE A 84 14.94 13.71 -8.01
N ALA A 85 14.19 12.74 -7.50
CA ALA A 85 14.57 12.10 -6.26
C ALA A 85 15.81 11.26 -6.58
N SER A 86 16.99 11.90 -6.63
CA SER A 86 18.27 11.28 -7.02
C SER A 86 18.72 10.16 -6.09
N ASN A 87 17.97 9.88 -5.02
CA ASN A 87 18.20 8.78 -4.08
C ASN A 87 16.94 7.94 -3.83
N LEU A 88 15.88 8.10 -4.64
CA LEU A 88 14.93 7.00 -4.83
C LEU A 88 15.75 5.98 -5.63
N HIS A 89 16.58 5.22 -4.93
CA HIS A 89 17.04 3.94 -5.41
C HIS A 89 15.77 3.16 -5.71
N TYR A 90 15.26 3.30 -6.94
CA TYR A 90 14.71 2.18 -7.65
C TYR A 90 15.79 1.11 -7.48
N ALA A 91 15.60 0.23 -6.50
CA ALA A 91 16.35 -1.00 -6.38
C ALA A 91 16.00 -1.78 -7.64
N LYS A 92 16.72 -1.44 -8.71
CA LYS A 92 16.61 -2.06 -10.02
C LYS A 92 17.20 -3.46 -9.99
N ASP A 93 17.94 -3.77 -8.93
CA ASP A 93 18.55 -5.06 -8.67
C ASP A 93 18.35 -5.38 -7.18
N ASN A 94 17.63 -6.48 -6.92
CA ASN A 94 17.34 -7.09 -5.61
C ASN A 94 16.17 -6.49 -4.80
N ASP A 95 15.04 -7.21 -4.84
CA ASP A 95 13.93 -7.51 -3.91
C ASP A 95 13.83 -6.92 -2.47
N THR A 96 14.61 -5.90 -2.13
CA THR A 96 14.59 -5.22 -0.85
C THR A 96 14.59 -3.71 -1.10
N MET A 97 13.44 -3.21 -1.57
CA MET A 97 13.06 -1.83 -1.33
C MET A 97 12.93 -1.68 0.20
N GLY A 98 14.06 -1.32 0.83
CA GLY A 98 14.19 -1.21 2.27
C GLY A 98 13.14 -0.25 2.82
N TYR A 99 12.13 -0.83 3.45
CA TYR A 99 11.24 -0.30 4.48
C TYR A 99 11.55 1.11 4.98
N ASN A 100 11.26 2.16 4.20
CA ASN A 100 10.94 3.42 4.84
C ASN A 100 9.53 3.26 5.42
N ALA A 101 9.46 2.81 6.67
CA ALA A 101 8.21 2.51 7.36
C ALA A 101 7.26 3.72 7.34
N ALA A 102 7.79 4.94 7.47
CA ALA A 102 7.00 6.17 7.43
C ALA A 102 6.38 6.43 6.05
N VAL A 103 7.11 6.15 4.97
CA VAL A 103 6.58 6.25 3.59
C VAL A 103 5.51 5.20 3.36
N ASN A 104 5.77 3.95 3.75
CA ASN A 104 4.80 2.87 3.58
C ASN A 104 3.55 3.09 4.41
N GLU A 105 3.67 3.62 5.62
CA GLU A 105 2.55 3.98 6.49
C GLU A 105 1.72 5.12 5.89
N TYR A 106 2.37 6.17 5.37
CA TYR A 106 1.70 7.25 4.66
C TYR A 106 0.95 6.74 3.43
N LEU A 107 1.63 6.03 2.53
CA LEU A 107 1.01 5.48 1.32
C LEU A 107 -0.14 4.54 1.64
N ARG A 108 -0.01 3.73 2.70
CA ARG A 108 -1.09 2.87 3.19
C ARG A 108 -2.27 3.69 3.70
N ALA A 109 -2.00 4.72 4.48
CA ALA A 109 -3.01 5.65 5.00
C ALA A 109 -3.70 6.48 3.90
N GLU A 110 -3.05 6.61 2.72
CA GLU A 110 -3.57 7.17 1.47
C GLU A 110 -4.13 6.12 0.49
N GLY A 111 -4.14 4.84 0.90
CA GLY A 111 -4.89 3.78 0.23
C GLY A 111 -4.16 3.19 -0.96
N PHE A 112 -2.85 3.40 -1.05
CA PHE A 112 -1.99 2.80 -2.05
C PHE A 112 -1.52 1.41 -1.65
N ALA A 113 -1.33 0.56 -2.65
CA ALA A 113 -0.73 -0.75 -2.46
C ALA A 113 0.78 -0.63 -2.23
N VAL A 114 1.25 -1.13 -1.08
CA VAL A 114 2.67 -1.15 -0.70
C VAL A 114 3.14 -2.58 -0.41
N PRO A 115 4.44 -2.89 -0.55
CA PRO A 115 4.99 -4.17 -0.13
C PRO A 115 4.72 -4.46 1.36
N TYR A 116 4.59 -5.75 1.70
CA TYR A 116 4.34 -6.20 3.07
C TYR A 116 5.10 -7.49 3.38
N ASP A 117 5.79 -7.54 4.51
CA ASP A 117 6.54 -8.70 5.02
C ASP A 117 7.41 -9.40 3.95
N GLY A 118 8.20 -8.58 3.23
CA GLY A 118 9.12 -9.02 2.19
C GLY A 118 8.40 -9.50 0.91
N LYS A 119 7.11 -9.20 0.75
CA LYS A 119 6.33 -9.52 -0.46
C LYS A 119 6.03 -8.26 -1.26
N SER A 120 6.32 -8.35 -2.57
CA SER A 120 5.96 -7.32 -3.54
C SER A 120 4.44 -7.20 -3.70
N VAL A 121 3.97 -6.05 -4.18
CA VAL A 121 2.54 -5.82 -4.50
C VAL A 121 2.02 -6.87 -5.48
N LEU A 122 2.81 -7.24 -6.50
CA LEU A 122 2.46 -8.29 -7.44
C LEU A 122 2.23 -9.63 -6.75
N THR A 123 3.06 -9.98 -5.76
CA THR A 123 2.86 -11.21 -4.97
C THR A 123 1.55 -11.15 -4.18
N LEU A 124 1.24 -10.02 -3.57
CA LEU A 124 -0.01 -9.82 -2.80
C LEU A 124 -1.26 -9.86 -3.70
N ILE A 125 -1.15 -9.40 -4.95
CA ILE A 125 -2.18 -9.55 -5.99
C ILE A 125 -2.34 -11.02 -6.37
N ASN A 126 -1.24 -11.74 -6.62
CA ASN A 126 -1.26 -13.16 -6.96
C ASN A 126 -1.85 -14.03 -5.82
N TYR A 127 -1.70 -13.60 -4.57
CA TYR A 127 -2.36 -14.24 -3.43
C TYR A 127 -3.86 -13.94 -3.34
N GLY A 128 -4.37 -12.99 -4.13
CA GLY A 128 -5.75 -12.51 -4.07
C GLY A 128 -6.03 -11.65 -2.84
N TRP A 129 -5.01 -11.04 -2.24
CA TRP A 129 -5.20 -10.19 -1.05
C TRP A 129 -5.47 -8.74 -1.44
N ILE A 130 -4.96 -8.31 -2.60
CA ILE A 130 -5.11 -6.96 -3.13
C ILE A 130 -5.66 -7.04 -4.57
N LYS A 131 -6.51 -6.07 -4.92
CA LYS A 131 -6.88 -5.72 -6.29
C LYS A 131 -6.56 -4.25 -6.51
N LEU A 132 -5.95 -3.90 -7.65
CA LEU A 132 -5.65 -2.51 -7.97
C LEU A 132 -6.86 -1.82 -8.61
N LYS A 133 -7.13 -0.59 -8.20
CA LYS A 133 -8.11 0.33 -8.82
C LYS A 133 -7.47 1.12 -9.95
#